data_AF-A0A7W5LTK7-F1
#
_entry.id   AF-A0A7W5LTK7-F1
#
_cell.length_a   1.000
_cell.length_b   1.000
_cell.length_c   1.000
_cell.angle_alpha   90.00
_cell.angle_beta   90.00
_cell.angle_gamma   90.00
#
_symmetry.space_group_name_H-M   'P 1'
#
loop_
_entity.id
_entity.type
_entity.pdbx_description
1 polymer ?
#
loop_
_entity_poly.entity_id
_entity_poly.type
_entity_poly.pdbx_seq_one_letter_code
_entity_poly.pdbx_strand_id
1 'polypeptide(L)'
;MATTIGFVQRLTVLQPSLACAFIGPAPTNTAILIIQGNPEDTLAQLAFKTSMIDALTAAMTTRQQVQAQHGDTDSNITGLTLGPG
;
A
#
# COMPACT_ATOMS: atom_id res chain seq x y z
N MET A 1 -7.48 -4.47 13.87
CA MET A 1 -6.55 -4.44 12.72
C MET A 1 -7.34 -4.88 11.51
N ALA A 2 -7.32 -4.08 10.44
CA ALA A 2 -8.12 -4.30 9.24
C ALA A 2 -7.24 -4.78 8.09
N THR A 3 -7.88 -5.38 7.09
CA THR A 3 -7.21 -5.89 5.90
C THR A 3 -8.03 -5.56 4.67
N THR A 4 -7.40 -4.91 3.71
CA THR A 4 -7.98 -4.64 2.39
C THR A 4 -7.37 -5.58 1.37
N ILE A 5 -8.21 -6.34 0.67
CA ILE A 5 -7.80 -7.28 -0.38
C ILE A 5 -8.33 -6.80 -1.72
N GLY A 6 -7.47 -6.76 -2.75
CA GLY A 6 -7.88 -6.34 -4.08
C GLY A 6 -6.72 -6.12 -5.03
N PHE A 7 -6.98 -5.48 -6.16
CA PHE A 7 -5.93 -5.05 -7.08
C PHE A 7 -5.59 -3.58 -6.84
N VAL A 8 -4.35 -3.21 -7.08
CA VAL A 8 -3.93 -1.80 -7.09
C VAL A 8 -4.45 -1.17 -8.37
N GLN A 9 -5.54 -0.41 -8.27
CA GLN A 9 -6.19 0.24 -9.42
C GLN A 9 -5.47 1.54 -9.81
N ARG A 10 -4.88 2.21 -8.82
CA ARG A 10 -4.07 3.42 -8.98
C ARG A 10 -3.07 3.51 -7.85
N LEU A 11 -1.87 4.00 -8.17
CA LEU A 11 -0.84 4.34 -7.20
C LEU A 11 -0.34 5.75 -7.52
N THR A 12 -0.35 6.63 -6.52
CA THR A 12 0.21 7.98 -6.64
C THR A 12 1.36 8.10 -5.66
N VAL A 13 2.59 8.15 -6.19
CA VAL A 13 3.81 8.31 -5.39
C VAL A 13 4.15 9.79 -5.34
N LEU A 14 4.14 10.38 -4.15
CA LEU A 14 4.53 11.77 -3.94
C LEU A 14 6.02 11.86 -3.57
N GLN A 15 6.51 10.90 -2.79
CA GLN A 15 7.89 10.83 -2.30
C GLN A 15 8.30 9.36 -2.09
N PRO A 16 9.60 9.03 -1.94
CA PRO A 16 10.06 7.66 -1.73
C PRO A 16 9.43 6.92 -0.54
N SER A 17 8.86 7.63 0.43
CA SER A 17 8.14 7.05 1.59
C SER A 17 6.73 7.61 1.75
N LEU A 18 6.18 8.26 0.71
CA LEU A 18 4.83 8.82 0.71
C LEU A 18 4.08 8.46 -0.56
N ALA A 19 3.05 7.62 -0.45
CA ALA A 19 2.20 7.23 -1.56
C ALA A 19 0.75 6.98 -1.13
N CYS A 20 -0.17 7.20 -2.08
CA CYS A 20 -1.58 6.82 -1.95
C CYS A 20 -1.89 5.66 -2.89
N ALA A 21 -2.37 4.55 -2.34
CA ALA A 21 -2.75 3.34 -3.05
C ALA A 21 -4.27 3.19 -3.06
N PHE A 22 -4.84 2.97 -4.25
CA PHE A 22 -6.27 2.71 -4.45
C PHE A 22 -6.44 1.22 -4.68
N ILE A 23 -6.88 0.50 -3.64
CA ILE A 23 -6.91 -0.97 -3.64
C ILE A 23 -8.36 -1.44 -3.59
N GLY A 24 -8.74 -2.31 -4.52
CA GLY A 24 -10.07 -2.90 -4.53
C GLY A 24 -10.34 -3.78 -5.74
N PRO A 25 -11.53 -4.41 -5.80
CA PRO A 25 -11.89 -5.32 -6.89
C PRO A 25 -12.04 -4.64 -8.25
N ALA A 26 -12.39 -3.35 -8.27
CA ALA A 26 -12.60 -2.58 -9.50
C ALA A 26 -12.22 -1.10 -9.31
N PRO A 27 -11.92 -0.34 -10.37
CA PRO A 27 -11.58 1.08 -10.28
C PRO A 27 -12.66 1.96 -9.60
N THR A 28 -13.92 1.54 -9.64
CA THR A 28 -15.05 2.25 -9.03
C THR A 28 -15.34 1.83 -7.59
N ASN A 29 -14.68 0.80 -7.07
CA ASN A 29 -14.82 0.31 -5.71
C ASN A 29 -13.44 0.02 -5.14
N THR A 30 -12.83 1.05 -4.54
CA THR A 30 -11.49 0.98 -3.94
C THR A 30 -11.48 1.63 -2.57
N ALA A 31 -10.69 1.06 -1.66
CA ALA A 31 -10.24 1.75 -0.47
C ALA A 31 -8.98 2.57 -0.82
N ILE A 32 -8.87 3.75 -0.22
CA ILE A 32 -7.68 4.59 -0.31
C ILE A 32 -6.83 4.31 0.92
N LEU A 33 -5.65 3.75 0.69
CA LEU A 33 -4.67 3.48 1.72
C LEU A 33 -3.41 4.31 1.47
N ILE A 34 -2.68 4.62 2.53
CA ILE A 34 -1.55 5.54 2.51
C ILE A 34 -0.32 4.78 2.98
N ILE A 35 0.81 5.00 2.34
CA ILE A 35 2.13 4.72 2.92
C ILE A 35 2.71 6.08 3.27
N GLN A 36 3.00 6.32 4.54
CA GLN A 36 3.54 7.60 4.98
C GLN A 36 4.72 7.41 5.92
N GLY A 37 5.88 7.95 5.53
CA GLY A 37 7.04 8.18 6.38
C GLY A 37 6.76 9.29 7.39
N ASN A 38 7.19 9.09 8.62
CA ASN A 38 7.10 10.05 9.71
C ASN A 38 8.50 10.58 10.06
N PRO A 39 8.63 11.80 10.61
CA PRO A 39 9.93 12.36 11.00
C PRO A 39 10.70 11.50 12.00
N GLU A 40 9.98 10.74 12.83
CA GLU A 40 10.52 9.85 13.87
C GLU A 40 10.97 8.48 13.31
N ASP A 41 10.71 8.19 12.03
CA ASP A 41 11.06 6.90 11.46
C ASP A 41 12.58 6.75 11.32
N THR A 42 13.05 5.56 11.69
CA THR A 42 14.40 5.10 11.38
C THR A 42 14.59 4.91 9.88
N LEU A 43 15.84 4.92 9.41
CA LEU A 43 16.17 4.62 8.01
C LEU A 43 15.63 3.26 7.56
N ALA A 44 15.60 2.26 8.45
CA ALA A 44 15.06 0.94 8.15
C ALA A 44 13.54 0.98 7.91
N GLN A 45 12.80 1.76 8.70
CA GLN A 45 11.36 1.95 8.52
C GLN A 45 11.04 2.72 7.23
N LEU A 46 11.82 3.76 6.91
CA LEU A 46 11.67 4.48 5.64
C LEU A 46 11.96 3.56 4.45
N ALA A 47 13.04 2.77 4.50
CA ALA A 47 13.37 1.80 3.46
C ALA A 47 12.29 0.73 3.29
N PHE A 48 11.69 0.26 4.39
CA PHE A 48 10.55 -0.66 4.35
C PHE A 48 9.31 -0.02 3.70
N LYS A 49 9.04 1.27 3.98
CA LYS A 49 7.94 2.00 3.33
C LYS A 49 8.17 2.16 1.83
N THR A 50 9.41 2.46 1.43
CA THR A 50 9.80 2.51 0.03
C THR A 50 9.61 1.15 -0.65
N SER A 51 10.05 0.06 -0.03
CA SER A 51 9.88 -1.28 -0.62
C SER A 51 8.41 -1.70 -0.74
N MET A 52 7.53 -1.24 0.16
CA MET A 52 6.08 -1.41 -0.01
C MET A 52 5.54 -0.65 -1.23
N ILE A 53 6.04 0.57 -1.50
CA ILE A 53 5.66 1.34 -2.69
C ILE A 53 6.13 0.61 -3.96
N ASP A 54 7.36 0.09 -3.97
CA ASP A 54 7.89 -0.68 -5.09
C ASP A 54 7.06 -1.96 -5.33
N ALA A 55 6.69 -2.67 -4.25
CA ALA A 55 5.84 -3.85 -4.31
C ALA A 55 4.44 -3.54 -4.87
N LEU A 56 3.80 -2.44 -4.44
CA LEU A 56 2.52 -1.99 -4.99
C LEU A 56 2.63 -1.59 -6.46
N THR A 57 3.75 -0.98 -6.87
CA THR A 57 4.04 -0.62 -8.26
C THR A 57 4.14 -1.87 -9.12
N ALA A 58 4.88 -2.88 -8.65
CA ALA A 58 5.01 -4.17 -9.31
C ALA A 58 3.65 -4.89 -9.41
N ALA A 59 2.88 -4.91 -8.32
CA ALA A 59 1.55 -5.54 -8.28
C ALA A 59 0.56 -4.86 -9.23
N MET A 60 0.56 -3.54 -9.30
CA MET A 60 -0.24 -2.76 -10.26
C MET A 60 0.11 -3.12 -11.70
N THR A 61 1.40 -3.22 -12.01
CA THR A 61 1.91 -3.50 -13.37
C THR A 61 1.62 -4.94 -13.80
N THR A 62 1.80 -5.89 -12.89
CA THR A 62 1.60 -7.33 -13.14
C THR A 62 0.16 -7.78 -12.93
N ARG A 63 -0.73 -6.87 -12.49
CA ARG A 63 -2.11 -7.15 -12.10
C ARG A 63 -2.23 -8.27 -11.07
N GLN A 64 -1.31 -8.29 -10.11
CA GLN A 64 -1.40 -9.18 -8.97
C GLN A 64 -2.34 -8.63 -7.91
N GLN A 65 -3.07 -9.53 -7.27
CA GLN A 65 -3.85 -9.19 -6.09
C GLN A 65 -2.90 -8.89 -4.92
N VAL A 66 -3.31 -7.98 -4.06
CA VAL A 66 -2.58 -7.60 -2.85
C VAL A 66 -3.49 -7.67 -1.64
N GLN A 67 -2.87 -7.95 -0.50
CA GLN A 67 -3.48 -7.87 0.82
C GLN A 67 -2.73 -6.81 1.62
N ALA A 68 -3.37 -5.67 1.86
CA ALA A 68 -2.81 -4.56 2.62
C ALA A 68 -3.38 -4.55 4.04
N GLN A 69 -2.51 -4.57 5.03
CA GLN A 69 -2.84 -4.48 6.45
C GLN A 69 -2.75 -3.02 6.89
N HIS A 70 -3.74 -2.57 7.67
CA HIS A 70 -3.80 -1.22 8.22
C HIS A 70 -4.60 -1.18 9.53
N GLY A 71 -4.61 -0.04 10.21
CA GLY A 71 -5.42 0.14 11.42
C GLY A 71 -6.93 0.14 11.12
N ASP A 72 -7.77 -0.21 12.10
CA ASP A 72 -9.24 -0.21 11.90
C ASP A 72 -9.78 1.21 11.63
N THR A 73 -9.09 2.21 12.14
CA THR A 73 -9.42 3.64 12.01
C THR A 73 -8.29 4.42 11.32
N ASP A 74 -7.34 3.72 10.71
CA ASP A 74 -6.17 4.32 10.05
C ASP A 74 -6.00 3.72 8.66
N SER A 75 -5.74 4.58 7.68
CA SER A 75 -5.48 4.21 6.29
C SER A 75 -4.00 3.88 6.05
N ASN A 76 -3.13 4.04 7.04
CA ASN A 76 -1.70 3.78 6.90
C ASN A 76 -1.42 2.27 6.77
N ILE A 77 -0.75 1.89 5.69
CA ILE A 77 -0.36 0.51 5.44
C ILE A 77 0.80 0.15 6.36
N THR A 78 0.57 -0.86 7.21
CA THR A 78 1.58 -1.40 8.12
C THR A 78 2.16 -2.73 7.64
N GLY A 79 1.54 -3.35 6.64
CA GLY A 79 2.00 -4.61 6.06
C GLY A 79 1.38 -4.86 4.69
N LEU A 80 2.10 -5.59 3.84
CA LEU A 80 1.70 -5.89 2.47
C LEU A 80 2.08 -7.33 2.10
N THR A 81 1.14 -8.06 1.51
CA THR A 81 1.38 -9.37 0.91
C THR A 81 0.93 -9.35 -0.55
N LEU A 82 1.73 -9.95 -1.43
CA LEU A 82 1.47 -10.06 -2.86
C LEU A 82 0.99 -11.48 -3.21
N GLY A 83 -0.02 -11.58 -4.06
CA GLY A 83 -0.61 -12.85 -4.48
C GLY A 83 -1.77 -13.32 -3.60
N PRO A 84 -2.39 -14.46 -3.94
CA PRO A 84 -3.42 -15.08 -3.10
C PRO A 84 -2.76 -15.57 -1.80
N GLY A 85 -3.20 -15.01 -0.67
CA GLY A 85 -2.84 -15.49 0.67
C GLY A 85 -3.51 -16.81 1.01
#